data_AF-A0A919TFE0-F1
#
_entry.id   AF-A0A919TFE0-F1
#
_cell.length_a   1.000
_cell.length_b   1.000
_cell.length_c   1.000
_cell.angle_alpha   90.00
_cell.angle_beta   90.00
_cell.angle_gamma   90.00
#
_symmetry.space_group_name_H-M   'P 1'
#
loop_
_entity.id
_entity.type
_entity.pdbx_description
1 polymer ?
#
loop_
_entity_poly.entity_id
_entity_poly.type
_entity_poly.pdbx_seq_one_letter_code
_entity_poly.pdbx_strand_id
1 'polypeptide(L)'
;MEEAGEAAAAWIGTIGQNPRKGFTHGRQDVADELGDVAFTALVAAASLGYDPLTVLGRVADKVRPRLNSPSPTTVTATRPPTATALQSGGTARDRGEPVD
;
A
#
# COMPACT_ATOMS: atom_id res chain seq x y z
N MET A 1 -18.28 -7.57 15.46
CA MET A 1 -16.92 -8.11 15.27
C MET A 1 -15.98 -7.06 15.83
N GLU A 2 -15.45 -7.33 17.02
CA GLU A 2 -14.64 -6.39 17.82
C GLU A 2 -13.17 -6.47 17.40
N GLU A 3 -12.62 -7.68 17.36
CA GLU A 3 -11.24 -7.99 16.96
C GLU A 3 -10.82 -7.41 15.60
N ALA A 4 -11.72 -7.43 14.60
CA ALA A 4 -11.40 -6.88 13.28
C ALA A 4 -11.19 -5.35 13.33
N GLY A 5 -11.85 -4.68 14.29
CA GLY A 5 -11.65 -3.27 14.60
C GLY A 5 -10.34 -3.03 15.34
N GLU A 6 -9.93 -3.93 16.23
CA GLU A 6 -8.67 -3.85 16.98
C GLU A 6 -7.46 -4.08 16.06
N ALA A 7 -7.50 -5.09 15.18
CA ALA A 7 -6.48 -5.30 14.16
C ALA A 7 -6.31 -4.09 13.22
N ALA A 8 -7.43 -3.46 12.83
CA ALA A 8 -7.39 -2.23 12.03
C ALA A 8 -6.79 -1.05 12.81
N ALA A 9 -7.12 -0.91 14.10
CA ALA A 9 -6.57 0.12 14.98
C ALA A 9 -5.06 -0.08 15.21
N ALA A 10 -4.61 -1.31 15.41
CA ALA A 10 -3.20 -1.66 15.54
C ALA A 10 -2.42 -1.30 14.27
N TRP A 11 -2.96 -1.65 13.08
CA TRP A 11 -2.35 -1.30 11.79
C TRP A 11 -2.24 0.21 11.59
N ILE A 12 -3.31 0.96 11.91
CA ILE A 12 -3.32 2.43 11.85
C ILE A 12 -2.29 3.02 12.82
N GLY A 13 -2.13 2.42 14.00
CA GLY A 13 -1.08 2.74 14.97
C GLY A 13 0.34 2.48 14.45
N THR A 14 0.52 1.44 13.63
CA THR A 14 1.82 1.07 13.03
C THR A 14 2.23 1.97 11.86
N ILE A 15 1.28 2.49 11.08
CA ILE A 15 1.58 3.41 9.96
C ILE A 15 1.74 4.86 10.42
N GLY A 16 1.55 5.15 11.71
CA GLY A 16 1.78 6.46 12.31
C GLY A 16 0.81 7.56 11.83
N GLN A 17 -0.35 7.20 11.27
CA GLN A 17 -1.32 8.16 10.70
C GLN A 17 -2.05 9.02 11.74
N ASN A 18 -1.72 8.93 13.03
CA ASN A 18 -2.28 9.77 14.08
C ASN A 18 -1.25 10.79 14.61
N PRO A 19 -1.29 12.06 14.15
CA PRO A 19 -0.34 13.10 14.56
C PRO A 19 -0.37 13.43 16.05
N ARG A 20 -1.41 13.06 16.80
CA ARG A 20 -1.53 13.30 18.25
C ARG A 20 -1.01 12.15 19.12
N LYS A 21 -0.75 10.95 18.58
CA LYS A 21 -0.36 9.76 19.37
C LYS A 21 1.00 9.13 19.01
N GLY A 22 1.58 9.40 17.84
CA GLY A 22 2.85 8.80 17.42
C GLY A 22 2.74 7.29 17.10
N PHE A 23 3.87 6.58 17.01
CA PHE A 23 3.90 5.11 16.89
C PHE A 23 3.53 4.47 18.23
N THR A 24 2.33 3.92 18.34
CA THR A 24 1.86 3.28 19.58
C THR A 24 1.93 1.76 19.53
N HIS A 25 2.04 1.18 18.33
CA HIS A 25 2.06 -0.26 18.09
C HIS A 25 3.14 -0.59 17.05
N GLY A 26 3.80 -1.73 17.23
CA GLY A 26 4.71 -2.34 16.28
C GLY A 26 4.00 -3.35 15.38
N ARG A 27 4.73 -3.91 14.41
CA ARG A 27 4.19 -4.95 13.52
C ARG A 27 3.80 -6.24 14.26
N GLN A 28 4.40 -6.48 15.43
CA GLN A 28 4.07 -7.63 16.26
C GLN A 28 2.65 -7.49 16.83
N ASP A 29 2.30 -6.31 17.35
CA ASP A 29 0.95 -6.08 17.90
C ASP A 29 -0.12 -6.29 16.81
N VAL A 30 0.13 -5.86 15.57
CA VAL A 30 -0.78 -6.14 14.44
C VAL A 30 -0.92 -7.64 14.18
N ALA A 31 0.18 -8.40 14.28
CA ALA A 31 0.16 -9.84 14.05
C ALA A 31 -0.63 -10.57 15.15
N ASP A 32 -0.52 -10.10 16.39
CA ASP A 32 -1.23 -10.65 17.55
C ASP A 32 -2.75 -10.42 17.39
N GLU A 33 -3.17 -9.19 17.05
CA GLU A 33 -4.58 -8.87 16.80
C GLU A 33 -5.18 -9.62 15.59
N LEU A 34 -4.39 -9.82 14.53
CA LEU A 34 -4.81 -10.68 13.41
C LEU A 34 -4.97 -12.15 13.84
N GLY A 35 -4.19 -12.59 14.82
CA GLY A 35 -4.34 -13.88 15.49
C GLY A 35 -5.69 -13.99 16.20
N ASP A 36 -6.09 -12.98 16.94
CA ASP A 36 -7.36 -12.96 17.69
C ASP A 36 -8.58 -12.92 16.76
N VAL A 37 -8.50 -12.19 15.64
CA VAL A 37 -9.49 -12.24 14.56
C VAL A 37 -9.62 -13.67 14.00
N ALA A 38 -8.48 -14.31 13.70
CA ALA A 38 -8.47 -15.66 13.15
C ALA A 38 -9.05 -16.66 14.15
N PHE A 39 -8.65 -16.58 15.42
CA PHE A 39 -9.17 -17.44 16.48
C PHE A 39 -10.68 -17.28 16.68
N THR A 40 -11.17 -16.04 16.71
CA THR A 40 -12.61 -15.73 16.81
C THR A 40 -13.40 -16.34 15.65
N ALA A 41 -12.85 -16.28 14.42
CA ALA A 41 -13.48 -16.91 13.26
C ALA A 41 -13.52 -18.45 13.37
N LEU A 42 -12.49 -19.07 13.94
CA LEU A 42 -12.45 -20.52 14.19
C LEU A 42 -13.48 -20.95 15.25
N VAL A 43 -13.62 -20.18 16.33
CA VAL A 43 -14.66 -20.41 17.36
C VAL A 43 -16.06 -20.31 16.74
N ALA A 44 -16.30 -19.33 15.87
CA ALA A 44 -17.57 -19.20 15.15
C ALA A 44 -17.83 -20.37 14.18
N ALA A 45 -16.80 -20.91 13.53
CA ALA A 45 -16.95 -22.11 12.69
C ALA A 45 -17.34 -23.34 13.53
N ALA A 46 -16.70 -23.52 14.69
CA ALA A 46 -17.03 -24.60 15.63
C ALA A 46 -18.47 -24.52 16.13
N SER A 47 -18.95 -23.32 16.47
CA SER A 47 -20.33 -23.13 16.97
C SER A 47 -21.40 -23.45 15.93
N LEU A 48 -21.05 -23.39 14.64
CA LEU A 48 -21.89 -23.81 13.52
C LEU A 48 -21.80 -25.32 13.20
N GLY A 49 -21.02 -26.08 13.99
CA GLY A 49 -20.86 -27.53 13.83
C GLY A 49 -19.81 -27.96 12.81
N TYR A 50 -18.94 -27.05 12.36
CA TYR A 50 -17.84 -27.39 11.47
C TYR A 50 -16.55 -27.66 12.26
N ASP A 51 -15.69 -28.54 11.73
CA ASP A 51 -14.32 -28.70 12.24
C ASP A 51 -13.46 -27.48 11.85
N PRO A 52 -12.96 -26.68 12.82
CA PRO A 52 -12.19 -25.48 12.53
C PRO A 52 -10.89 -25.75 11.78
N LEU A 53 -10.23 -26.89 12.03
CA LEU A 53 -8.98 -27.23 11.36
C LEU A 53 -9.21 -27.47 9.86
N THR A 54 -10.26 -28.22 9.54
CA THR A 54 -10.70 -28.40 8.14
C THR A 54 -11.07 -27.08 7.47
N VAL A 55 -11.77 -26.18 8.17
CA VAL A 55 -12.13 -24.85 7.64
C VAL A 55 -10.87 -24.02 7.34
N LEU A 56 -9.95 -23.95 8.30
CA LEU A 56 -8.69 -23.21 8.15
C LEU A 56 -7.85 -23.77 6.99
N GLY A 57 -7.75 -25.09 6.88
CA GLY A 57 -7.03 -25.76 5.81
C GLY A 57 -7.57 -25.37 4.42
N ARG A 58 -8.90 -25.36 4.25
CA ARG A 58 -9.53 -24.93 2.98
C ARG A 58 -9.24 -23.48 2.63
N VAL A 59 -9.21 -22.59 3.63
CA VAL A 59 -8.86 -21.18 3.42
C VAL A 59 -7.39 -21.05 3.03
N ALA A 60 -6.48 -21.73 3.73
CA ALA A 60 -5.05 -21.74 3.44
C ALA A 60 -4.75 -22.27 2.04
N ASP A 61 -5.38 -23.37 1.63
CA ASP A 61 -5.25 -23.95 0.29
C ASP A 61 -5.70 -22.97 -0.81
N LYS A 62 -6.74 -22.16 -0.55
CA LYS A 62 -7.20 -21.10 -1.46
C LYS A 62 -6.19 -19.98 -1.63
N VAL A 63 -5.44 -19.64 -0.58
CA VAL A 63 -4.49 -18.52 -0.58
C VAL A 63 -3.11 -18.94 -1.05
N ARG A 64 -2.69 -20.20 -0.82
CA ARG A 64 -1.38 -20.75 -1.19
C ARG A 64 -0.92 -20.39 -2.62
N PRO A 65 -1.76 -20.49 -3.68
CA PRO A 65 -1.33 -20.13 -5.04
C PRO A 65 -0.94 -18.65 -5.17
N ARG A 66 -1.58 -17.74 -4.41
CA ARG A 66 -1.32 -16.29 -4.46
C ARG A 66 0.01 -15.92 -3.83
N LEU A 67 0.43 -16.67 -2.81
CA LEU A 67 1.71 -16.47 -2.13
C LEU A 67 2.89 -16.95 -2.99
N ASN A 68 2.64 -17.94 -3.86
CA ASN A 68 3.64 -18.54 -4.72
C ASN A 68 3.76 -17.86 -6.10
N SER A 69 2.86 -16.92 -6.43
CA SER A 69 2.96 -16.14 -7.67
C SER A 69 4.10 -15.12 -7.54
N PRO A 70 5.10 -15.12 -8.44
CA PRO A 70 6.12 -14.07 -8.44
C PRO A 70 5.43 -12.72 -8.64
N SER A 71 5.80 -11.73 -7.82
CA SER A 71 5.32 -10.36 -7.97
C SER A 71 5.60 -9.88 -9.40
N PRO A 72 4.65 -9.21 -10.09
CA PRO A 72 4.91 -8.67 -11.42
C PRO A 72 6.15 -7.77 -11.31
N THR A 73 7.20 -8.17 -12.03
CA THR A 73 8.46 -7.44 -12.14
C THR A 73 8.14 -5.99 -12.42
N THR A 74 8.62 -5.10 -11.54
CA THR A 74 8.56 -3.65 -11.72
C THR A 74 9.09 -3.33 -13.12
N VAL A 75 8.20 -2.95 -14.03
CA VAL A 75 8.61 -2.29 -15.27
C VAL A 75 9.25 -0.99 -14.84
N THR A 76 10.59 -0.95 -14.84
CA THR A 76 11.35 0.28 -14.66
C THR A 76 10.90 1.24 -15.76
N ALA A 77 10.16 2.27 -15.37
CA ALA A 77 9.80 3.35 -16.27
C ALA A 77 11.09 4.03 -16.76
N THR A 78 11.43 3.80 -18.03
CA THR A 78 12.46 4.58 -18.72
C THR A 78 12.02 6.04 -18.75
N ARG A 79 12.68 6.88 -17.95
CA ARG A 79 12.46 8.34 -17.95
C ARG A 79 12.90 8.92 -19.30
N PRO A 80 12.05 9.66 -20.05
CA PRO A 80 12.51 10.34 -21.26
C PRO A 80 13.45 11.51 -20.89
N PRO A 81 14.39 11.89 -21.76
CA PRO A 81 15.30 12.99 -21.49
C PRO A 81 14.57 14.34 -21.46
N THR A 82 14.90 15.15 -20.45
CA THR A 82 14.40 16.51 -20.24
C THR A 82 14.86 17.43 -21.38
N ALA A 83 13.93 18.02 -22.12
CA ALA A 83 14.23 19.11 -23.04
C ALA A 83 14.52 20.38 -22.23
N THR A 84 15.79 20.80 -22.22
CA THR A 84 16.23 22.10 -21.69
C THR A 84 15.67 23.22 -22.55
N ALA A 85 14.91 24.12 -21.94
CA ALA A 85 14.46 25.37 -22.55
C ALA A 85 15.66 26.29 -22.84
N LEU A 86 15.84 26.69 -24.10
CA LEU A 86 16.66 27.84 -24.45
C LEU A 86 15.78 29.11 -24.41
N GLN A 87 15.96 29.92 -23.37
CA GLN A 87 15.61 31.34 -23.39
C GLN A 87 16.89 32.16 -23.63
N SER A 88 16.87 32.95 -24.68
CA SER A 88 17.69 34.15 -24.89
C SER A 88 16.99 34.92 -26.01
N GLY A 89 16.40 36.09 -25.81
CA GLY A 89 17.01 37.30 -25.25
C GLY A 89 17.26 38.25 -26.42
N GLY A 90 16.42 39.27 -26.58
CA GLY A 90 16.29 40.08 -27.81
C GLY A 90 17.38 41.14 -28.04
N THR A 91 17.24 41.87 -29.16
CA THR A 91 17.52 43.32 -29.28
C THR A 91 16.84 43.89 -30.52
N ALA A 92 16.04 44.94 -30.33
CA ALA A 92 15.59 45.86 -31.37
C ALA A 92 16.72 46.84 -31.75
N ARG A 93 16.91 47.07 -33.06
CA ARG A 93 17.48 48.28 -33.71
C ARG A 93 16.98 48.23 -35.17
N ASP A 94 15.94 48.96 -35.56
CA ASP A 94 15.99 50.34 -36.06
C ASP A 94 17.22 50.64 -36.95
N ARG A 95 16.96 50.82 -38.26
CA ARG A 95 17.62 51.79 -39.16
C ARG A 95 17.09 51.67 -40.60
N GLY A 96 16.42 52.72 -41.05
CA GLY A 96 16.77 53.47 -42.27
C GLY A 96 16.26 52.96 -43.62
N GLU A 97 15.25 53.65 -44.13
CA GLU A 97 14.78 53.72 -45.53
C GLU A 97 15.88 54.23 -46.51
N PRO A 98 15.74 53.98 -47.83
CA PRO A 98 16.75 54.30 -48.84
C PRO A 98 16.64 55.75 -49.34
N VAL A 99 17.78 56.30 -49.78
CA VAL A 99 17.86 57.56 -50.55
C VAL A 99 18.50 57.24 -51.89
N ASP A 100 17.72 57.41 -52.96
CA ASP A 100 18.11 57.97 -54.27
C ASP A 100 16.84 58.41 -55.02
#